data_AF-A0A963I9H5-F1
#
_entry.id   AF-A0A963I9H5-F1
#
_cell.length_a   1.000
_cell.length_b   1.000
_cell.length_c   1.000
_cell.angle_alpha   90.00
_cell.angle_beta   90.00
_cell.angle_gamma   90.00
#
_symmetry.space_group_name_H-M   'P 1'
#
loop_
_entity.id
_entity.type
_entity.pdbx_description
1 polymer ?
#
loop_
_entity_poly.entity_id
_entity_poly.type
_entity_poly.pdbx_seq_one_letter_code
_entity_poly.pdbx_strand_id
1 'polypeptide(L)'
;SNDLTQLTLGLDRDSGLVAHAFDERDPAVKKLLSMAIQTANRLGKYVGICGQGPSDHADFAEWLMDEGIQTLSLNPDTVVDTWLKLAAHRAQ
;
A
#
# COMPACT_ATOMS: atom_id res chain seq x y z
N SER A 1 1.77 5.22 -3.15
CA SER A 1 2.86 4.72 -2.29
C SER A 1 4.22 4.83 -2.95
N ASN A 2 4.30 4.93 -4.28
CA ASN A 2 5.59 4.97 -4.96
C ASN A 2 6.44 6.19 -4.58
N ASP A 3 5.91 7.40 -4.75
CA ASP A 3 6.64 8.63 -4.38
C ASP A 3 6.93 8.69 -2.88
N LEU A 4 5.99 8.21 -2.05
CA LEU A 4 6.19 8.11 -0.61
C LEU A 4 7.39 7.21 -0.30
N THR A 5 7.51 6.06 -0.95
CA THR A 5 8.63 5.12 -0.77
C THR A 5 9.95 5.75 -1.20
N GLN A 6 9.99 6.36 -2.38
CA GLN A 6 11.16 7.08 -2.90
C GLN A 6 11.65 8.17 -1.94
N LEU A 7 10.73 8.99 -1.42
CA LEU A 7 11.08 10.07 -0.48
C LEU A 7 11.43 9.56 0.92
N THR A 8 10.80 8.48 1.38
CA THR A 8 11.04 7.89 2.71
C THR A 8 12.39 7.20 2.76
N LEU A 9 12.74 6.44 1.71
CA LEU A 9 13.97 5.67 1.64
C LEU A 9 15.14 6.46 1.03
N GLY A 10 14.86 7.62 0.42
CA GLY A 10 15.86 8.43 -0.27
C GLY A 10 16.41 7.74 -1.52
N LEU A 11 15.57 6.98 -2.22
CA LEU A 11 15.96 6.14 -3.35
C LEU A 11 15.30 6.62 -4.64
N ASP A 12 16.07 6.60 -5.73
CA ASP A 12 15.52 6.74 -7.07
C ASP A 12 15.11 5.36 -7.61
N ARG A 13 13.81 5.13 -7.80
CA ARG A 13 13.28 3.84 -8.27
C ARG A 13 13.69 3.50 -9.71
N ASP A 14 14.06 4.50 -10.50
CA ASP A 14 14.46 4.33 -11.90
C ASP A 14 15.98 4.12 -12.04
N SER A 15 16.73 4.27 -10.94
CA SER A 15 18.17 4.06 -10.90
C SER A 15 18.51 2.58 -10.75
N GLY A 16 19.08 1.97 -11.79
CA GLY A 16 19.52 0.56 -11.76
C GLY A 16 20.54 0.21 -10.66
N LEU A 17 21.17 1.20 -10.04
CA LEU A 17 22.08 1.00 -8.91
C LEU A 17 21.36 0.69 -7.59
N VAL A 18 20.17 1.27 -7.38
CA VAL A 18 19.48 1.26 -6.08
C VAL A 18 18.02 0.83 -6.15
N ALA A 19 17.45 0.63 -7.35
CA ALA A 19 16.07 0.20 -7.53
C ALA A 19 15.72 -1.10 -6.81
N HIS A 20 16.69 -2.00 -6.61
CA HIS A 20 16.50 -3.25 -5.86
C HIS A 20 16.16 -3.05 -4.38
N ALA A 21 16.46 -1.87 -3.82
CA ALA A 21 16.13 -1.51 -2.44
C ALA A 21 14.77 -0.79 -2.33
N PHE A 22 14.07 -0.57 -3.44
CA PHE A 22 12.74 0.01 -3.44
C PHE A 22 11.70 -1.05 -3.05
N ASP A 23 11.22 -0.99 -1.80
CA ASP A 23 10.12 -1.85 -1.33
C ASP A 23 9.07 -1.00 -0.60
N GLU A 24 7.85 -0.98 -1.12
CA GLU A 24 6.73 -0.24 -0.54
C GLU A 24 6.24 -0.84 0.79
N ARG A 25 6.71 -2.06 1.13
CA ARG A 25 6.45 -2.77 2.38
C ARG A 25 7.52 -2.51 3.44
N ASP A 26 8.52 -1.67 3.15
CA ASP A 26 9.55 -1.31 4.12
C ASP A 26 8.92 -0.76 5.42
N PRO A 27 9.42 -1.13 6.61
CA PRO A 27 8.86 -0.69 7.88
C PRO A 27 8.72 0.84 8.02
N ALA A 28 9.65 1.62 7.46
CA ALA A 28 9.56 3.08 7.48
C ALA A 28 8.39 3.59 6.62
N VAL A 29 8.18 3.00 5.44
CA VAL A 29 7.06 3.34 4.55
C VAL A 29 5.73 2.93 5.19
N LYS A 30 5.64 1.70 5.72
CA LYS A 30 4.46 1.22 6.44
C LYS A 30 4.11 2.11 7.62
N LYS A 31 5.11 2.62 8.36
CA LYS A 31 4.88 3.55 9.46
C LYS A 31 4.21 4.83 9.00
N LEU A 32 4.65 5.43 7.90
CA LEU A 32 4.07 6.65 7.35
C LEU A 32 2.67 6.43 6.77
N LEU A 33 2.45 5.29 6.09
CA LEU A 33 1.12 4.90 5.61
C LEU A 33 0.14 4.71 6.78
N SER A 34 0.54 3.98 7.82
CA SER A 34 -0.25 3.78 9.03
C SER A 34 -0.61 5.11 9.68
N MET A 35 0.34 6.04 9.82
CA MET A 35 0.07 7.39 10.33
C MET A 35 -0.96 8.15 9.49
N ALA A 36 -0.87 8.09 8.17
CA ALA A 36 -1.80 8.76 7.27
C ALA A 36 -3.21 8.16 7.37
N ILE A 37 -3.32 6.84 7.32
CA ILE A 37 -4.59 6.10 7.40
C ILE A 37 -5.29 6.36 8.75
N GLN A 38 -4.57 6.15 9.86
CA GLN A 38 -5.12 6.35 11.20
C GLN A 38 -5.55 7.80 11.42
N THR A 39 -4.80 8.77 10.90
CA THR A 39 -5.17 10.19 11.01
C THR A 39 -6.42 10.51 10.22
N ALA A 40 -6.54 10.04 8.98
CA ALA A 40 -7.74 10.25 8.16
C ALA A 40 -8.97 9.62 8.83
N ASN A 41 -8.85 8.37 9.28
CA ASN A 41 -9.93 7.66 9.97
C ASN A 41 -10.36 8.37 11.25
N ARG A 42 -9.41 8.81 12.10
CA ARG A 42 -9.69 9.58 13.32
C ARG A 42 -10.43 10.89 13.04
N LEU A 43 -10.16 11.51 11.90
CA LEU A 43 -10.79 12.77 11.48
C LEU A 43 -12.09 12.55 10.68
N GLY A 44 -12.52 11.30 10.48
CA GLY A 44 -13.67 10.96 9.63
C GLY A 44 -13.47 11.42 8.18
N LYS A 45 -12.23 11.42 7.70
CA LYS A 45 -11.86 11.79 6.33
C LYS A 45 -11.60 10.55 5.50
N TYR A 46 -11.84 10.69 4.20
CA TYR A 46 -11.56 9.68 3.21
C TYR A 46 -10.04 9.43 3.10
N VAL A 47 -9.65 8.16 2.93
CA VAL A 47 -8.29 7.75 2.62
C VAL A 47 -8.31 6.56 1.64
N GLY A 48 -7.47 6.65 0.62
CA GLY A 48 -7.29 5.60 -0.38
C GLY A 48 -5.87 5.61 -0.93
N ILE A 49 -5.53 4.57 -1.68
CA ILE A 49 -4.21 4.38 -2.29
C ILE A 49 -4.35 3.96 -3.75
N CYS A 50 -3.47 4.48 -4.61
CA CYS A 50 -3.41 4.17 -6.05
C CYS A 50 -2.02 3.73 -6.52
N GLY A 51 -1.12 3.40 -5.60
CA GLY A 51 0.21 2.90 -5.96
C GLY A 51 0.17 1.47 -6.46
N GLN A 52 1.25 1.03 -7.11
CA GLN A 52 1.36 -0.33 -7.64
C GLN A 52 1.50 -1.39 -6.54
N GLY A 53 2.09 -1.06 -5.39
CA GLY A 53 2.29 -1.98 -4.26
C GLY A 53 1.12 -2.94 -3.95
N PRO A 54 -0.13 -2.47 -3.72
CA PRO A 54 -1.26 -3.39 -3.45
C PRO A 54 -1.70 -4.24 -4.65
N SER A 55 -1.31 -3.89 -5.87
CA SER A 55 -1.52 -4.74 -7.07
C SER A 55 -0.44 -5.82 -7.16
N ASP A 56 0.80 -5.47 -6.85
CA ASP A 56 1.96 -6.37 -6.96
C ASP A 56 2.10 -7.32 -5.76
N HIS A 57 1.56 -6.92 -4.60
CA HIS A 57 1.71 -7.59 -3.32
C HIS A 57 0.37 -7.74 -2.60
N ALA A 58 -0.23 -8.93 -2.67
CA ALA A 58 -1.51 -9.21 -2.02
C ALA A 58 -1.44 -9.12 -0.48
N ASP A 59 -0.33 -9.54 0.12
CA ASP A 59 -0.05 -9.40 1.55
C ASP A 59 -0.03 -7.92 1.99
N PHE A 60 0.39 -7.03 1.09
CA PHE A 60 0.36 -5.59 1.35
C PHE A 60 -1.05 -5.03 1.28
N ALA A 61 -1.88 -5.49 0.34
CA ALA A 61 -3.30 -5.13 0.28
C ALA A 61 -4.06 -5.60 1.53
N GLU A 62 -3.79 -6.81 2.01
CA GLU A 62 -4.35 -7.36 3.26
C GLU A 62 -3.95 -6.50 4.46
N TRP A 63 -2.66 -6.17 4.59
CA TRP A 63 -2.19 -5.29 5.66
C TRP A 63 -2.82 -3.89 5.60
N LEU A 64 -2.98 -3.30 4.41
CA LEU A 64 -3.66 -2.00 4.24
C LEU A 64 -5.13 -2.07 4.68
N MET A 65 -5.79 -3.19 4.42
CA MET A 65 -7.16 -3.45 4.90
C MET A 65 -7.21 -3.55 6.43
N ASP A 66 -6.23 -4.22 7.05
CA ASP A 66 -6.11 -4.32 8.51
C ASP A 66 -5.86 -2.96 9.18
N GLU A 67 -5.07 -2.09 8.54
CA GLU A 67 -4.87 -0.69 8.98
C GLU A 67 -6.15 0.17 8.83
N GLY A 68 -7.16 -0.33 8.12
CA GLY A 68 -8.44 0.35 7.94
C GLY A 68 -8.46 1.35 6.78
N ILE A 69 -7.70 1.12 5.71
CA ILE A 69 -7.85 1.92 4.49
C ILE A 69 -9.27 1.74 3.90
N GLN A 70 -9.86 2.82 3.36
CA GLN A 70 -11.24 2.76 2.88
C GLN A 70 -11.33 2.27 1.42
N THR A 71 -10.33 2.58 0.61
CA THR A 71 -10.32 2.20 -0.81
C THR A 71 -8.92 1.83 -1.29
N LEU A 72 -8.87 0.89 -2.24
CA LEU A 72 -7.70 0.50 -2.99
C LEU A 72 -8.00 0.69 -4.48
N SER A 73 -7.11 1.36 -5.21
CA SER A 73 -7.12 1.36 -6.67
C SER A 73 -6.05 0.40 -7.15
N LEU A 74 -6.48 -0.61 -7.92
CA LEU A 74 -5.66 -1.74 -8.36
C LEU A 74 -5.57 -1.77 -9.88
N ASN A 75 -4.54 -2.45 -10.40
CA ASN A 75 -4.43 -2.68 -11.83
C ASN A 75 -5.58 -3.60 -12.32
N PRO A 76 -6.15 -3.39 -13.52
CA PRO A 76 -7.29 -4.15 -14.02
C PRO A 76 -7.08 -5.67 -14.10
N ASP A 77 -5.85 -6.12 -14.30
CA ASP A 77 -5.44 -7.51 -14.36
C ASP A 77 -5.36 -8.19 -12.98
N THR A 78 -5.12 -7.42 -11.91
CA THR A 78 -4.99 -7.93 -10.53
C THR A 78 -6.24 -7.72 -9.68
N VAL A 79 -7.15 -6.83 -10.09
CA VAL A 79 -8.27 -6.37 -9.26
C VAL A 79 -9.18 -7.51 -8.77
N VAL A 80 -9.48 -8.49 -9.64
CA VAL A 80 -10.39 -9.60 -9.29
C VAL A 80 -9.72 -10.53 -8.27
N ASP A 81 -8.49 -10.94 -8.53
CA ASP A 81 -7.75 -11.87 -7.68
C ASP A 81 -7.48 -11.26 -6.30
N THR A 82 -7.04 -10.01 -6.25
CA THR A 82 -6.82 -9.30 -4.98
C THR A 82 -8.13 -9.12 -4.23
N TRP A 83 -9.24 -8.79 -4.89
CA TRP A 83 -10.53 -8.67 -4.22
C TRP A 83 -11.00 -9.98 -3.60
N LEU A 84 -10.84 -11.11 -4.29
CA LEU A 84 -11.18 -12.43 -3.76
C LEU A 84 -10.32 -12.78 -2.53
N LYS A 85 -9.02 -12.47 -2.54
CA LYS A 85 -8.13 -12.66 -1.39
C LYS A 85 -8.55 -11.80 -0.19
N LEU A 86 -8.82 -10.52 -0.40
CA LEU A 86 -9.29 -9.62 0.67
C LEU A 86 -10.62 -10.08 1.27
N ALA A 87 -11.54 -10.57 0.43
CA ALA A 87 -12.81 -11.13 0.91
C ALA A 87 -12.60 -12.38 1.78
N ALA A 88 -11.65 -13.25 1.42
CA ALA A 88 -11.29 -14.43 2.21
C ALA A 88 -10.54 -14.07 3.51
N HIS A 89 -9.67 -13.05 3.47
CA HIS A 89 -8.95 -12.52 4.64
C HIS A 89 -9.91 -11.99 5.70
N ARG A 90 -10.92 -11.20 5.29
CA ARG A 90 -11.94 -10.64 6.19
C ARG A 90 -12.80 -11.71 6.91
N ALA A 91 -12.89 -12.91 6.38
CA ALA A 91 -13.70 -13.99 6.94
C ALA A 91 -12.98 -14.74 8.09
N GLN A 92 -11.70 -14.44 8.33
CA GLN A 92 -10.87 -15.02 9.40
C GLN A 92 -10.98 -14.16 10.67
#